data_AF-A0A3B9CR79-F1
#
_entry.id   AF-A0A3B9CR79-F1
#
_cell.length_a   1.000
_cell.length_b   1.000
_cell.length_c   1.000
_cell.angle_alpha   90.00
_cell.angle_beta   90.00
_cell.angle_gamma   90.00
#
_symmetry.space_group_name_H-M   'P 1'
#
loop_
_entity.id
_entity.type
_entity.pdbx_description
1 polymer ?
#
loop_
_entity_poly.entity_id
_entity_poly.type
_entity_poly.pdbx_seq_one_letter_code
_entity_poly.pdbx_strand_id
1 'polypeptide(L)' 'MEVWALEAYGAAYILQELLTVKSDDVEGRTKIYESMVKGENTLEAGTPASFDVLN' A
#
# COMPACT_ATOMS: atom_id res chain seq x y z
N MET A 1 -14.32 5.93 -8.47
CA MET A 1 -15.30 4.82 -8.59
C MET A 1 -14.69 3.47 -8.25
N GLU A 2 -13.47 3.16 -8.70
CA GLU A 2 -12.81 1.86 -8.45
C GLU A 2 -12.53 1.58 -6.96
N VAL A 3 -12.08 2.61 -6.22
CA VAL A 3 -11.90 2.53 -4.75
C VAL A 3 -13.21 2.17 -4.05
N TRP A 4 -14.32 2.81 -4.42
CA TRP A 4 -15.64 2.54 -3.83
C TRP A 4 -16.13 1.11 -4.07
N ALA A 5 -15.76 0.50 -5.20
CA ALA A 5 -16.05 -0.91 -5.43
C ALA A 5 -15.29 -1.80 -4.43
N LEU A 6 -13.98 -1.56 -4.23
CA LEU A 6 -13.17 -2.32 -3.26
C LEU A 6 -13.65 -2.13 -1.82
N GLU A 7 -14.09 -0.92 -1.47
CA GLU A 7 -14.70 -0.62 -0.17
C GLU A 7 -16.01 -1.38 0.03
N ALA A 8 -16.89 -1.42 -0.98
CA ALA A 8 -18.15 -2.15 -0.93
C ALA A 8 -17.95 -3.68 -0.80
N TYR A 9 -16.87 -4.22 -1.37
CA TYR A 9 -16.47 -5.61 -1.18
C TYR A 9 -15.85 -5.90 0.21
N GLY A 10 -15.57 -4.87 1.01
CA GLY A 10 -14.88 -5.02 2.29
C GLY A 10 -13.41 -5.42 2.15
N ALA A 11 -12.79 -5.12 0.99
CA ALA A 11 -11.43 -5.54 0.65
C ALA A 11 -10.35 -4.62 1.27
N ALA A 12 -10.39 -4.44 2.60
CA ALA A 12 -9.58 -3.46 3.32
C ALA A 12 -8.07 -3.64 3.10
N TYR A 13 -7.55 -4.87 3.13
CA TYR A 13 -6.12 -5.15 2.94
C TYR A 13 -5.65 -4.86 1.52
N ILE A 14 -6.46 -5.21 0.52
CA ILE A 14 -6.16 -4.94 -0.90
C ILE A 14 -6.15 -3.43 -1.13
N LEU A 15 -7.13 -2.73 -0.56
CA LEU A 15 -7.22 -1.28 -0.70
C LEU A 15 -6.05 -0.58 -0.01
N GLN A 16 -5.68 -1.00 1.20
CA GLN A 16 -4.51 -0.48 1.91
C GLN A 16 -3.23 -0.70 1.09
N GLU A 17 -3.02 -1.91 0.55
CA GLU A 17 -1.85 -2.22 -0.25
C GLU A 17 -1.76 -1.34 -1.50
N LEU A 18 -2.90 -1.12 -2.17
CA LEU A 18 -2.99 -0.35 -3.41
C LEU A 18 -2.74 1.15 -3.20
N LEU A 19 -3.18 1.71 -2.07
CA LEU A 19 -3.05 3.14 -1.76
C LEU A 19 -1.75 3.51 -1.01
N THR A 20 -0.99 2.51 -0.53
CA THR A 20 0.25 2.73 0.24
C THR A 20 1.45 2.12 -0.48
N VAL A 21 1.85 0.90 -0.12
CA VAL A 21 3.07 0.21 -0.55
C VAL A 21 3.19 0.01 -2.07
N LYS A 22 2.07 0.03 -2.82
CA LYS A 22 2.09 -0.04 -4.30
C LYS A 22 2.09 1.32 -4.99
N SER A 23 1.69 2.41 -4.33
CA SER A 23 1.62 3.75 -4.93
C SER A 23 2.58 4.73 -4.24
N ASP A 24 2.26 5.12 -3.00
CA ASP A 24 2.70 6.37 -2.38
C ASP A 24 3.63 6.18 -1.17
N ASP A 25 3.79 4.96 -0.66
CA ASP A 25 4.76 4.66 0.39
C ASP A 25 6.13 4.34 -0.23
N VAL A 26 7.03 5.33 -0.22
CA VAL A 26 8.35 5.26 -0.85
C VAL A 26 9.24 4.21 -0.18
N GLU A 27 9.22 4.12 1.15
CA GLU A 27 10.02 3.15 1.90
C GLU A 27 9.41 1.75 1.81
N GLY A 28 8.09 1.64 1.99
CA GLY A 28 7.35 0.39 1.94
C GLY A 28 7.45 -0.31 0.59
N ARG A 29 7.51 0.44 -0.52
CA ARG A 29 7.67 -0.13 -1.85
C ARG A 29 9.00 -0.84 -2.04
N THR A 30 10.10 -0.34 -1.47
CA THR A 30 11.41 -1.02 -1.57
C THR A 30 11.43 -2.28 -0.71
N LYS A 31 10.90 -2.19 0.52
CA LYS A 31 10.79 -3.33 1.44
C LYS A 31 9.95 -4.46 0.85
N ILE A 32 8.80 -4.15 0.24
CA ILE A 32 7.94 -5.18 -0.35
C ILE A 32 8.60 -5.86 -1.56
N TYR A 33 9.39 -5.13 -2.36
CA TYR A 33 10.20 -5.74 -3.42
C TYR A 33 11.24 -6.71 -2.86
N GLU A 34 11.97 -6.32 -1.82
CA GLU A 34 12.93 -7.21 -1.16
C GLU A 34 12.25 -8.45 -0.56
N SER A 35 11.13 -8.28 0.12
CA SER A 35 10.37 -9.38 0.72
C SER A 35 9.87 -10.35 -0.35
N MET A 36 9.37 -9.85 -1.49
CA MET A 36 8.99 -10.69 -2.63
C MET A 36 10.17 -11.50 -3.19
N VAL A 37 11.36 -10.91 -3.28
CA VAL A 37 12.57 -11.60 -3.75
C VAL A 37 13.05 -12.65 -2.73
N LYS A 38 12.93 -12.36 -1.43
CA LYS A 38 13.31 -13.27 -0.33
C LYS A 38 12.26 -14.37 -0.08
N GLY A 39 11.07 -14.26 -0.66
CA GLY A 39 9.96 -15.18 -0.43
C GLY A 39 9.25 -14.96 0.92
N GLU A 40 9.45 -13.80 1.53
CA GLU A 40 8.82 -13.40 2.79
C GLU A 40 7.54 -12.59 2.49
N ASN A 41 6.43 -12.95 3.14
CA ASN A 41 5.15 -12.23 2.99
C ASN A 41 4.93 -11.27 4.16
N THR A 42 5.74 -10.21 4.21
CA THR A 42 5.62 -9.14 5.20
C THR A 42 5.05 -7.90 4.53
N LEU A 43 3.90 -7.43 5.02
CA LEU A 43 3.26 -6.19 4.55
C LEU A 43 3.15 -5.22 5.73
N GLU A 44 3.98 -4.20 5.71
CA GLU A 44 3.94 -3.08 6.65
C GLU A 44 3.64 -1.81 5.85
N ALA A 45 2.43 -1.29 5.99
CA ALA A 45 2.00 -0.07 5.33
C ALA A 45 2.37 1.15 6.18
N GLY A 46 3.11 2.10 5.59
CA GLY A 46 3.40 3.41 6.16
C GLY A 46 2.38 4.48 5.76
N THR A 47 2.67 5.72 6.17
CA THR A 47 1.91 6.90 5.74
C THR A 47 2.26 7.26 4.29
N PRO A 48 1.27 7.46 3.40
CA PRO A 48 1.52 7.91 2.03
C PRO A 48 2.23 9.27 1.96
N ALA A 49 3.23 9.41 1.09
CA ALA A 49 3.95 10.66 0.88
C ALA A 49 3.05 11.81 0.40
N SER A 50 1.90 11.49 -0.21
CA SER A 50 0.90 12.48 -0.62
C SER A 50 0.30 13.26 0.55
N PHE A 51 0.24 12.68 1.76
CA PHE A 51 -0.19 13.40 2.97
C PHE A 51 0.86 14.41 3.44
N ASP A 52 2.14 14.16 3.21
CA ASP A 52 3.20 15.13 3.55
C ASP A 52 3.17 16.35 2.61
N VAL A 53 2.77 16.14 1.36
CA VAL A 53 2.65 17.21 0.35
C VAL A 53 1.38 18.05 0.52
N LEU A 54 0.34 17.49 1.16
CA LEU A 54 -0.93 18.18 1.39
C LEU A 54 -0.82 19.31 2.44
N ASN A 55 0.20 19.28 3.29
CA ASN A 55 0.42 20.25 4.38
C ASN A 55 1.05 21.57 3.92
#